data_AF-A0A9R1CGF1-F1
#
_entry.id   AF-A0A9R1CGF1-F1
#
_cell.length_a   1.000
_cell.length_b   1.000
_cell.length_c   1.000
_cell.angle_alpha   90.00
_cell.angle_beta   90.00
_cell.angle_gamma   90.00
#
_symmetry.space_group_name_H-M   'P 1'
#
loop_
_entity.id
_entity.type
_entity.pdbx_description
1 polymer ?
#
loop_
_entity_poly.entity_id
_entity_poly.type
_entity_poly.pdbx_seq_one_letter_code
_entity_poly.pdbx_strand_id
1 'polypeptide(L)'
;MVVTPTRPPVEPAGPPLSPLALASTVLASSSDSYSSSQSGSRSLQRHRRTSGSSFSKLSEFSLDPPLLDKKDQYAASPDQIDENGINDVRHVALSVDASEWRHPVFKQKVLAILRRLHVPRWSSPLLTPTNVHLQKVSGAMTNAVFFVSFNPAPNPTSPSESPLLTPTIPPSDPSHPPPLTPDQYPHTLLFRVYGPSSDALISRSEELRILHVLSTQYGIGPRIFGTFTNGRVEEFFPSRALTAQELRDPIISRGIARRMRELHSVDLRLLGYEQGRATEPALWICLKEWSEAAEDVISSLTSLGGTLEAWVERLSLHRIQEEIAIYRNFVESQTGKGNGVVFAHNDTHYGNLLRLDVELPPNTPEHCRVSILQYLAVTLANVQIEKYIVIDFEYASPNPRGYDIANHFHEWRADYHHPTLSHSLLPHFPYPTPNQREDFYRAYLSVEVDGRNGEEVVGKRKDVPADKVAALEREVRIWSPGCSINWALWGLVQAEEQICALIKKKEGYVPEFDYLTTVYQAYATERLEMFRDEAKKLGVPL
;
A
#
# COMPACT_ATOMS: atom_id res chain seq x y z
N MET A 1 -17.98 -78.60 -29.08
CA MET A 1 -17.78 -77.90 -27.80
C MET A 1 -18.92 -76.91 -27.61
N VAL A 2 -19.84 -77.26 -26.68
CA VAL A 2 -20.70 -76.44 -25.78
C VAL A 2 -21.25 -75.10 -26.35
N VAL A 3 -22.54 -74.86 -26.69
CA VAL A 3 -23.88 -75.10 -26.08
C VAL A 3 -24.30 -74.06 -25.00
N THR A 4 -24.95 -72.96 -25.47
CA THR A 4 -26.13 -72.20 -24.92
C THR A 4 -26.10 -71.57 -23.49
N PRO A 5 -27.13 -70.80 -23.05
CA PRO A 5 -27.64 -69.46 -23.47
C PRO A 5 -27.85 -68.52 -22.21
N THR A 6 -28.34 -67.28 -22.20
CA THR A 6 -29.72 -66.75 -22.39
C THR A 6 -29.78 -65.29 -21.86
N ARG A 7 -30.81 -64.53 -22.26
CA ARG A 7 -31.02 -63.06 -22.15
C ARG A 7 -32.15 -62.72 -21.10
N PRO A 8 -32.77 -61.51 -21.06
CA PRO A 8 -32.86 -60.43 -20.02
C PRO A 8 -34.29 -60.37 -19.35
N PRO A 9 -35.01 -59.24 -19.01
CA PRO A 9 -34.76 -57.82 -18.62
C PRO A 9 -35.61 -57.33 -17.35
N VAL A 10 -35.71 -56.00 -17.09
CA VAL A 10 -36.85 -55.17 -16.52
C VAL A 10 -36.50 -54.15 -15.38
N GLU A 11 -36.49 -52.84 -15.76
CA GLU A 11 -37.00 -51.53 -15.20
C GLU A 11 -37.53 -51.31 -13.73
N PRO A 12 -37.95 -50.08 -13.28
CA PRO A 12 -37.23 -48.80 -12.99
C PRO A 12 -37.63 -48.15 -11.61
N ALA A 13 -37.00 -47.06 -11.12
CA ALA A 13 -37.61 -46.09 -10.16
C ALA A 13 -36.72 -44.84 -9.86
N GLY A 14 -37.35 -43.67 -9.69
CA GLY A 14 -36.75 -42.34 -9.44
C GLY A 14 -36.38 -42.00 -7.97
N PRO A 15 -36.11 -40.70 -7.66
CA PRO A 15 -35.29 -40.23 -6.52
C PRO A 15 -36.11 -39.92 -5.24
N PRO A 16 -35.51 -39.73 -4.03
CA PRO A 16 -35.22 -38.37 -3.53
C PRO A 16 -34.14 -38.17 -2.40
N LEU A 17 -33.74 -36.88 -2.24
CA LEU A 17 -33.51 -35.99 -1.05
C LEU A 17 -32.77 -36.39 0.27
N SER A 18 -32.12 -35.35 0.82
CA SER A 18 -31.36 -35.17 2.08
C SER A 18 -32.03 -35.52 3.42
N PRO A 19 -31.29 -35.45 4.55
CA PRO A 19 -31.86 -35.02 5.83
C PRO A 19 -31.09 -33.87 6.51
N LEU A 20 -31.88 -32.99 7.16
CA LEU A 20 -31.53 -31.84 8.00
C LEU A 20 -32.08 -32.09 9.43
N ALA A 21 -31.36 -31.59 10.44
CA ALA A 21 -31.82 -31.03 11.73
C ALA A 21 -32.60 -31.85 12.78
N LEU A 22 -32.25 -31.59 14.06
CA LEU A 22 -33.08 -31.35 15.28
C LEU A 22 -32.26 -31.77 16.52
N ALA A 23 -31.72 -30.85 17.35
CA ALA A 23 -32.35 -30.05 18.42
C ALA A 23 -32.89 -30.88 19.60
N SER A 24 -32.43 -30.56 20.84
CA SER A 24 -33.18 -30.53 22.12
C SER A 24 -32.22 -30.19 23.28
N THR A 25 -32.29 -29.04 23.96
CA THR A 25 -33.00 -28.74 25.23
C THR A 25 -32.84 -29.77 26.37
N VAL A 26 -32.43 -29.32 27.58
CA VAL A 26 -33.14 -29.44 28.89
C VAL A 26 -32.20 -29.15 30.10
N LEU A 27 -32.54 -28.05 30.81
CA LEU A 27 -32.66 -27.81 32.27
C LEU A 27 -31.67 -28.36 33.34
N ALA A 28 -31.08 -27.39 34.06
CA ALA A 28 -31.23 -27.06 35.49
C ALA A 28 -31.26 -28.15 36.61
N SER A 29 -30.37 -27.98 37.60
CA SER A 29 -30.62 -28.02 39.07
C SER A 29 -29.28 -27.79 39.81
N SER A 30 -29.09 -26.70 40.59
CA SER A 30 -29.17 -26.64 42.07
C SER A 30 -28.44 -27.78 42.79
N SER A 31 -27.72 -27.65 43.89
CA SER A 31 -27.37 -26.61 44.87
C SER A 31 -26.52 -27.38 45.90
N ASP A 32 -25.55 -26.76 46.56
CA ASP A 32 -25.40 -26.93 48.01
C ASP A 32 -24.30 -26.04 48.58
N SER A 33 -24.64 -25.49 49.75
CA SER A 33 -23.90 -24.51 50.51
C SER A 33 -23.34 -25.21 51.76
N TYR A 34 -22.13 -24.86 52.19
CA TYR A 34 -21.77 -24.94 53.61
C TYR A 34 -20.74 -23.86 53.99
N SER A 35 -21.12 -23.08 55.00
CA SER A 35 -20.36 -22.18 55.89
C SER A 35 -19.18 -22.90 56.58
N SER A 36 -18.19 -22.33 57.25
CA SER A 36 -17.71 -20.97 57.62
C SER A 36 -16.42 -21.16 58.43
N SER A 37 -15.42 -20.28 58.31
CA SER A 37 -14.60 -19.81 59.44
C SER A 37 -13.61 -18.71 59.02
N GLN A 38 -13.66 -17.58 59.73
CA GLN A 38 -12.70 -16.48 59.65
C GLN A 38 -11.52 -16.73 60.59
N SER A 39 -10.30 -16.39 60.16
CA SER A 39 -9.31 -15.70 61.00
C SER A 39 -8.14 -15.15 60.19
N GLY A 40 -7.98 -13.82 60.19
CA GLY A 40 -6.68 -13.17 60.40
C GLY A 40 -5.79 -12.80 59.21
N SER A 41 -5.61 -11.47 59.06
CA SER A 41 -4.34 -10.78 58.73
C SER A 41 -3.94 -10.50 57.25
N ARG A 42 -4.31 -9.27 56.83
CA ARG A 42 -3.60 -8.28 55.97
C ARG A 42 -2.56 -8.78 54.92
N SER A 43 -2.87 -8.55 53.65
CA SER A 43 -1.89 -8.07 52.65
C SER A 43 -2.60 -7.36 51.48
N LEU A 44 -1.88 -6.45 50.84
CA LEU A 44 -2.33 -5.37 49.95
C LEU A 44 -3.10 -5.85 48.70
N GLN A 45 -4.30 -5.30 48.47
CA GLN A 45 -5.05 -5.51 47.22
C GLN A 45 -4.46 -4.67 46.08
N ARG A 46 -3.74 -5.36 45.20
CA ARG A 46 -3.45 -4.97 43.83
C ARG A 46 -4.71 -5.25 42.99
N HIS A 47 -5.45 -4.21 42.60
CA HIS A 47 -6.62 -4.38 41.75
C HIS A 47 -6.22 -4.86 40.34
N ARG A 48 -6.54 -6.13 40.07
CA ARG A 48 -6.74 -6.71 38.73
C ARG A 48 -7.73 -5.84 37.96
N ARG A 49 -7.33 -5.30 36.80
CA ARG A 49 -8.26 -4.79 35.79
C ARG A 49 -8.88 -5.98 35.06
N THR A 50 -10.15 -6.23 35.32
CA THR A 50 -11.01 -7.10 34.53
C THR A 50 -11.35 -6.43 33.20
N SER A 51 -11.37 -7.25 32.16
CA SER A 51 -11.76 -6.98 30.79
C SER A 51 -13.23 -6.58 30.64
N GLY A 52 -13.50 -5.83 29.56
CA GLY A 52 -14.80 -5.79 28.89
C GLY A 52 -15.85 -4.85 29.49
N SER A 53 -15.82 -3.57 29.09
CA SER A 53 -17.05 -2.78 29.03
C SER A 53 -17.21 -2.19 27.63
N SER A 54 -18.37 -2.44 27.03
CA SER A 54 -18.88 -1.68 25.88
C SER A 54 -18.68 -0.19 26.14
N PHE A 55 -17.87 0.48 25.31
CA PHE A 55 -17.78 1.93 25.37
C PHE A 55 -18.92 2.53 24.55
N SER A 56 -19.73 3.31 25.26
CA SER A 56 -20.89 4.05 24.78
C SER A 56 -20.49 5.17 23.80
N LYS A 57 -21.48 5.61 23.01
CA LYS A 57 -21.35 6.51 21.87
C LYS A 57 -20.59 7.79 22.23
N LEU A 58 -19.64 8.20 21.38
CA LEU A 58 -18.88 9.46 21.52
C LEU A 58 -19.75 10.74 21.54
N SER A 59 -21.03 10.64 21.21
CA SER A 59 -22.03 11.69 21.42
C SER A 59 -22.22 12.09 22.89
N GLU A 60 -21.68 11.32 23.84
CA GLU A 60 -21.78 11.57 25.29
C GLU A 60 -20.66 12.48 25.84
N PHE A 61 -19.65 12.84 25.04
CA PHE A 61 -18.51 13.65 25.50
C PHE A 61 -18.49 15.05 24.88
N SER A 62 -18.41 16.10 25.72
CA SER A 62 -18.23 17.48 25.28
C SER A 62 -16.79 17.73 24.79
N LEU A 63 -16.66 18.42 23.65
CA LEU A 63 -15.40 18.65 22.92
C LEU A 63 -14.93 20.13 22.98
N ASP A 64 -15.44 20.92 23.93
CA ASP A 64 -15.04 22.32 24.13
C ASP A 64 -13.59 22.47 24.65
N PRO A 65 -12.85 23.55 24.32
CA PRO A 65 -11.39 23.61 24.54
C PRO A 65 -10.95 24.25 25.89
N PRO A 66 -9.73 23.93 26.38
CA PRO A 66 -8.87 22.81 25.96
C PRO A 66 -8.40 21.88 27.10
N LEU A 67 -8.57 20.58 26.84
CA LEU A 67 -7.81 19.46 27.42
C LEU A 67 -6.41 19.28 26.78
N LEU A 68 -5.94 20.26 25.98
CA LEU A 68 -4.55 20.27 25.52
C LEU A 68 -3.65 20.57 26.72
N ASP A 69 -2.55 19.83 26.88
CA ASP A 69 -1.51 20.20 27.84
C ASP A 69 -1.09 21.65 27.60
N LYS A 70 -0.84 22.42 28.66
CA LYS A 70 -0.46 23.85 28.55
C LYS A 70 0.72 24.11 27.61
N LYS A 71 1.59 23.11 27.40
CA LYS A 71 2.72 23.14 26.45
C LYS A 71 2.27 23.21 24.98
N ASP A 72 1.13 22.60 24.64
CA ASP A 72 0.61 22.53 23.27
C ASP A 72 -0.29 23.74 22.95
N GLN A 73 -0.71 24.49 23.97
CA GLN A 73 -1.53 25.70 23.85
C GLN A 73 -0.74 26.92 23.32
N TYR A 74 0.59 26.93 23.47
CA TYR A 74 1.46 28.10 23.23
C TYR A 74 2.66 27.86 22.30
N ALA A 75 2.61 26.88 21.38
CA ALA A 75 3.64 26.87 20.32
C ALA A 75 3.32 28.01 19.35
N ALA A 76 4.20 29.01 19.37
CA ALA A 76 4.08 30.29 18.70
C ALA A 76 4.43 30.14 17.21
N SER A 77 3.49 30.51 16.34
CA SER A 77 3.66 30.57 14.88
C SER A 77 4.11 29.22 14.25
N PRO A 78 3.94 29.02 12.93
CA PRO A 78 4.73 27.98 12.28
C PRO A 78 6.19 28.38 12.46
N ASP A 79 7.01 27.48 13.02
CA ASP A 79 8.46 27.68 13.02
C ASP A 79 8.87 27.88 11.56
N GLN A 80 9.47 29.04 11.26
CA GLN A 80 10.09 29.32 9.95
C GLN A 80 11.39 28.52 9.76
N ILE A 81 11.61 27.47 10.54
CA ILE A 81 12.86 26.74 10.58
C ILE A 81 12.58 25.28 10.25
N ASP A 82 13.17 24.95 9.13
CA ASP A 82 13.14 23.73 8.37
C ASP A 82 13.95 22.63 9.08
N GLU A 83 13.33 21.87 10.00
CA GLU A 83 13.96 20.65 10.53
C GLU A 83 14.16 19.57 9.45
N ASN A 84 13.54 19.71 8.27
CA ASN A 84 13.53 18.69 7.22
C ASN A 84 14.32 19.04 5.94
N GLY A 85 14.91 20.24 5.82
CA GLY A 85 15.67 20.69 4.66
C GLY A 85 14.87 21.03 3.38
N ILE A 86 13.54 21.22 3.44
CA ILE A 86 12.68 21.43 2.27
C ILE A 86 11.99 22.81 2.31
N ASN A 87 12.42 23.71 1.43
CA ASN A 87 11.73 24.98 1.18
C ASN A 87 10.25 24.75 0.80
N ASP A 88 9.34 25.60 1.29
CA ASP A 88 7.89 25.61 1.00
C ASP A 88 7.00 24.54 1.68
N VAL A 89 7.53 23.57 2.44
CA VAL A 89 6.71 22.65 3.25
C VAL A 89 6.58 23.17 4.67
N ARG A 90 5.35 23.45 5.11
CA ARG A 90 5.08 23.87 6.49
C ARG A 90 5.30 22.71 7.46
N HIS A 91 5.97 22.97 8.58
CA HIS A 91 6.13 22.02 9.67
C HIS A 91 5.39 22.49 10.93
N VAL A 92 4.91 21.54 11.74
CA VAL A 92 4.39 21.81 13.08
C VAL A 92 4.93 20.79 14.09
N ALA A 93 5.56 21.29 15.16
CA ALA A 93 6.08 20.47 16.25
C ALA A 93 4.96 19.95 17.18
N LEU A 94 4.07 19.11 16.65
CA LEU A 94 3.03 18.39 17.37
C LEU A 94 3.06 16.91 16.99
N SER A 95 2.76 16.04 17.95
CA SER A 95 2.65 14.59 17.71
C SER A 95 1.27 14.05 18.05
N VAL A 96 0.84 13.02 17.33
CA VAL A 96 -0.36 12.23 17.66
C VAL A 96 0.00 10.80 18.01
N ASP A 97 -0.75 10.18 18.92
CA ASP A 97 -0.63 8.74 19.18
C ASP A 97 -1.69 8.02 18.33
N ALA A 98 -1.24 7.23 17.36
CA ALA A 98 -2.13 6.48 16.47
C ALA A 98 -2.99 5.44 17.21
N SER A 99 -2.56 4.96 18.40
CA SER A 99 -3.37 4.05 19.22
C SER A 99 -4.59 4.75 19.83
N GLU A 100 -4.53 6.07 20.00
CA GLU A 100 -5.59 6.89 20.59
C GLU A 100 -6.63 7.39 19.58
N TRP A 101 -6.62 6.91 18.33
CA TRP A 101 -7.46 7.45 17.25
C TRP A 101 -8.98 7.38 17.50
N ARG A 102 -9.42 6.48 18.40
CA ARG A 102 -10.81 6.37 18.84
C ARG A 102 -11.19 7.36 19.95
N HIS A 103 -10.22 8.07 20.54
CA HIS A 103 -10.44 9.05 21.61
C HIS A 103 -10.69 10.47 21.09
N PRO A 104 -11.50 11.29 21.79
CA PRO A 104 -11.80 12.67 21.40
C PRO A 104 -10.55 13.56 21.23
N VAL A 105 -9.52 13.33 22.04
CA VAL A 105 -8.25 14.06 22.02
C VAL A 105 -7.57 13.97 20.65
N PHE A 106 -7.72 12.85 19.94
CA PHE A 106 -7.13 12.68 18.63
C PHE A 106 -7.70 13.68 17.61
N LYS A 107 -9.02 13.85 17.55
CA LYS A 107 -9.66 14.85 16.67
C LYS A 107 -9.23 16.28 17.00
N GLN A 108 -9.02 16.57 18.28
CA GLN A 108 -8.54 17.88 18.74
C GLN A 108 -7.11 18.15 18.25
N LYS A 109 -6.20 17.18 18.42
CA LYS A 109 -4.81 17.29 17.92
C LYS A 109 -4.77 17.40 16.40
N VAL A 110 -5.56 16.60 15.69
CA VAL A 110 -5.68 16.69 14.22
C VAL A 110 -6.09 18.10 13.80
N LEU A 111 -7.18 18.66 14.33
CA LEU A 111 -7.62 20.01 13.95
C LEU A 111 -6.58 21.09 14.31
N ALA A 112 -5.88 20.94 15.44
CA ALA A 112 -4.79 21.85 15.83
C ALA A 112 -3.64 21.82 14.81
N ILE A 113 -3.24 20.64 14.35
CA ILE A 113 -2.24 20.44 13.30
C ILE A 113 -2.71 21.10 11.99
N LEU A 114 -3.93 20.80 11.52
CA LEU A 114 -4.48 21.35 10.27
C LEU A 114 -4.51 22.89 10.28
N ARG A 115 -4.87 23.49 11.42
CA ARG A 115 -4.88 24.95 11.60
C ARG A 115 -3.50 25.56 11.45
N ARG A 116 -2.49 25.00 12.14
CA ARG A 116 -1.10 25.48 12.12
C ARG A 116 -0.43 25.29 10.76
N LEU A 117 -0.80 24.22 10.05
CA LEU A 117 -0.38 23.99 8.66
C LEU A 117 -1.11 24.89 7.65
N HIS A 118 -2.09 25.70 8.08
CA HIS A 118 -2.92 26.54 7.21
C HIS A 118 -3.62 25.75 6.09
N VAL A 119 -4.12 24.55 6.39
CA VAL A 119 -4.84 23.74 5.41
C VAL A 119 -6.12 24.45 4.98
N PRO A 120 -6.34 24.72 3.68
CA PRO A 120 -7.49 25.46 3.19
C PRO A 120 -8.81 24.89 3.72
N ARG A 121 -9.73 25.78 4.12
CA ARG A 121 -11.05 25.49 4.72
C ARG A 121 -11.01 24.83 6.10
N TRP A 122 -10.10 23.88 6.35
CA TRP A 122 -9.90 23.26 7.66
C TRP A 122 -9.35 24.24 8.71
N SER A 123 -8.62 25.27 8.29
CA SER A 123 -8.16 26.34 9.19
C SER A 123 -9.26 27.33 9.62
N SER A 124 -10.52 27.15 9.18
CA SER A 124 -11.61 28.03 9.57
C SER A 124 -11.79 28.09 11.10
N PRO A 125 -11.93 29.29 11.68
CA PRO A 125 -12.20 29.43 13.12
C PRO A 125 -13.60 28.93 13.49
N LEU A 126 -14.51 28.78 12.52
CA LEU A 126 -15.88 28.31 12.71
C LEU A 126 -15.96 26.79 12.97
N LEU A 127 -14.91 26.05 12.64
CA LEU A 127 -14.87 24.60 12.81
C LEU A 127 -14.43 24.22 14.24
N THR A 128 -14.92 23.09 14.72
CA THR A 128 -14.49 22.50 15.99
C THR A 128 -14.06 21.04 15.76
N PRO A 129 -13.45 20.37 16.76
CA PRO A 129 -13.09 18.95 16.62
C PRO A 129 -14.28 18.03 16.32
N THR A 130 -15.53 18.44 16.59
CA THR A 130 -16.73 17.65 16.24
C THR A 130 -16.93 17.56 14.73
N ASN A 131 -16.47 18.56 13.96
CA ASN A 131 -16.56 18.60 12.51
C ASN A 131 -15.57 17.69 11.80
N VAL A 132 -14.67 17.02 12.54
CA VAL A 132 -13.76 16.02 11.99
C VAL A 132 -14.46 14.66 11.93
N HIS A 133 -14.81 14.22 10.72
CA HIS A 133 -15.12 12.82 10.45
C HIS A 133 -13.81 12.07 10.21
N LEU A 134 -13.55 11.05 11.04
CA LEU A 134 -12.28 10.31 11.05
C LEU A 134 -12.54 8.85 10.72
N GLN A 135 -11.83 8.33 9.73
CA GLN A 135 -11.85 6.90 9.40
C GLN A 135 -10.42 6.38 9.27
N LYS A 136 -10.09 5.26 9.93
CA LYS A 136 -8.79 4.61 9.74
C LYS A 136 -8.83 3.78 8.46
N VAL A 137 -7.84 3.98 7.59
CA VAL A 137 -7.70 3.18 6.36
C VAL A 137 -7.17 1.80 6.73
N SER A 138 -7.90 0.75 6.38
CA SER A 138 -7.49 -0.65 6.60
C SER A 138 -6.42 -1.08 5.59
N GLY A 139 -5.45 -1.91 6.01
CA GLY A 139 -4.46 -2.53 5.11
C GLY A 139 -3.08 -1.85 5.06
N ALA A 140 -2.90 -0.71 5.73
CA ALA A 140 -1.58 -0.09 5.86
C ALA A 140 -0.74 -0.83 6.93
N MET A 141 0.36 -1.46 6.52
CA MET A 141 1.18 -2.32 7.39
C MET A 141 2.24 -1.53 8.18
N THR A 142 2.80 -0.47 7.59
CA THR A 142 3.93 0.30 8.15
C THR A 142 3.50 1.62 8.80
N ASN A 143 2.48 2.27 8.24
CA ASN A 143 1.97 3.59 8.67
C ASN A 143 0.50 3.53 9.05
N ALA A 144 0.08 4.30 10.06
CA ALA A 144 -1.34 4.48 10.34
C ALA A 144 -1.90 5.62 9.48
N VAL A 145 -2.77 5.28 8.54
CA VAL A 145 -3.38 6.24 7.59
C VAL A 145 -4.83 6.50 7.98
N PHE A 146 -5.22 7.78 8.01
CA PHE A 146 -6.58 8.20 8.34
C PHE A 146 -7.17 9.11 7.26
N PHE A 147 -8.44 8.89 6.92
CA PHE A 147 -9.25 9.89 6.25
C PHE A 147 -9.72 10.94 7.24
N VAL A 148 -9.53 12.20 6.89
CA VAL A 148 -10.06 13.37 7.59
C VAL A 148 -11.03 14.07 6.65
N SER A 149 -12.33 13.92 6.89
CA SER A 149 -13.40 14.51 6.06
C SER A 149 -14.37 15.33 6.91
N PHE A 150 -15.18 16.16 6.24
CA PHE A 150 -16.07 17.09 6.93
C PHE A 150 -17.32 16.40 7.48
N ASN A 151 -17.56 16.57 8.78
CA ASN A 151 -18.83 16.25 9.43
C ASN A 151 -19.72 17.50 9.51
N PRO A 152 -20.84 17.54 8.78
CA PRO A 152 -21.78 18.66 8.82
C PRO A 152 -22.69 18.65 10.05
N ALA A 153 -22.78 17.55 10.79
CA ALA A 153 -23.62 17.45 11.98
C ALA A 153 -23.01 18.19 13.18
N PRO A 154 -23.83 18.73 14.11
CA PRO A 154 -23.33 19.38 15.32
C PRO A 154 -22.61 18.40 16.27
N ASN A 155 -23.07 17.14 16.28
CA ASN A 155 -22.51 16.09 17.13
C ASN A 155 -21.37 15.33 16.42
N PRO A 156 -20.34 14.85 17.16
CA PRO A 156 -19.24 14.11 16.56
C PRO A 156 -19.68 12.73 16.07
N THR A 157 -19.18 12.32 14.91
CA THR A 157 -19.29 10.92 14.45
C THR A 157 -18.35 10.00 15.22
N SER A 158 -18.75 8.74 15.44
CA SER A 158 -17.83 7.71 15.93
C SER A 158 -16.76 7.39 14.87
N PRO A 159 -15.47 7.29 15.24
CA PRO A 159 -14.42 6.82 14.35
C PRO A 159 -14.70 5.39 13.89
N SER A 160 -14.45 5.12 12.61
CA SER A 160 -14.68 3.81 11.98
C SER A 160 -13.48 3.40 11.13
N GLU A 161 -13.45 2.15 10.68
CA GLU A 161 -12.47 1.68 9.70
C GLU A 161 -13.11 1.72 8.31
N SER A 162 -12.30 2.02 7.30
CA SER A 162 -12.72 2.11 5.90
C SER A 162 -11.63 1.55 4.99
N PRO A 163 -11.97 0.87 3.87
CA PRO A 163 -11.02 0.69 2.78
C PRO A 163 -10.59 2.06 2.20
N LEU A 164 -9.52 2.08 1.39
CA LEU A 164 -9.07 3.27 0.65
C LEU A 164 -10.06 3.61 -0.49
N LEU A 165 -11.23 4.08 -0.09
CA LEU A 165 -12.33 4.54 -0.93
C LEU A 165 -12.74 5.93 -0.48
N THR A 166 -13.24 6.75 -1.41
CA THR A 166 -13.81 8.07 -1.10
C THR A 166 -14.79 7.99 0.07
N PRO A 167 -14.52 8.69 1.18
CA PRO A 167 -15.44 8.75 2.32
C PRO A 167 -16.82 9.25 1.91
N THR A 168 -17.87 8.59 2.40
CA THR A 168 -19.23 9.12 2.28
C THR A 168 -19.40 10.27 3.25
N ILE A 169 -19.94 11.41 2.77
CA ILE A 169 -20.23 12.56 3.65
C ILE A 169 -21.26 12.12 4.70
N PRO A 170 -20.99 12.27 6.00
CA PRO A 170 -21.95 11.94 7.06
C PRO A 170 -23.25 12.76 6.91
N PRO A 171 -24.40 12.23 7.35
CA PRO A 171 -25.66 12.96 7.28
C PRO A 171 -25.61 14.26 8.10
N SER A 172 -26.12 15.35 7.52
CA SER A 172 -26.34 16.61 8.24
C SER A 172 -27.63 16.58 9.03
N ASP A 173 -27.71 17.34 10.13
CA ASP A 173 -28.98 17.64 10.80
C ASP A 173 -29.67 18.82 10.08
N PRO A 174 -30.83 18.63 9.43
CA PRO A 174 -31.52 19.72 8.73
C PRO A 174 -31.99 20.85 9.66
N SER A 175 -32.18 20.55 10.95
CA SER A 175 -32.61 21.53 11.96
C SER A 175 -31.45 22.36 12.53
N HIS A 176 -30.21 21.85 12.38
CA HIS A 176 -28.98 22.51 12.82
C HIS A 176 -27.94 22.44 11.69
N PRO A 177 -28.08 23.25 10.64
CA PRO A 177 -27.14 23.23 9.53
C PRO A 177 -25.74 23.67 9.97
N PRO A 178 -24.68 23.18 9.31
CA PRO A 178 -23.32 23.58 9.62
C PRO A 178 -23.12 25.09 9.37
N PRO A 179 -22.12 25.71 10.01
CA PRO A 179 -21.83 27.15 9.86
C PRO A 179 -21.25 27.52 8.49
N LEU A 180 -21.10 26.57 7.57
CA LEU A 180 -20.51 26.72 6.25
C LEU A 180 -21.54 26.34 5.18
N THR A 181 -21.43 26.94 4.00
CA THR A 181 -22.18 26.49 2.81
C THR A 181 -21.45 25.34 2.11
N PRO A 182 -22.12 24.51 1.29
CA PRO A 182 -21.51 23.33 0.66
C PRO A 182 -20.24 23.61 -0.17
N ASP A 183 -20.15 24.77 -0.82
CA ASP A 183 -18.97 25.23 -1.57
C ASP A 183 -17.75 25.54 -0.67
N GLN A 184 -18.00 25.80 0.60
CA GLN A 184 -17.00 26.08 1.63
C GLN A 184 -16.62 24.84 2.44
N TYR A 185 -17.26 23.69 2.18
CA TYR A 185 -16.96 22.47 2.93
C TYR A 185 -15.49 22.07 2.73
N PRO A 186 -14.78 21.78 3.83
CA PRO A 186 -13.41 21.28 3.74
C PRO A 186 -13.33 20.01 2.90
N HIS A 187 -12.31 19.94 2.03
CA HIS A 187 -12.03 18.74 1.26
C HIS A 187 -11.51 17.62 2.17
N THR A 188 -11.72 16.38 1.76
CA THR A 188 -11.11 15.22 2.44
C THR A 188 -9.59 15.28 2.32
N LEU A 189 -8.90 14.84 3.38
CA LEU A 189 -7.44 14.76 3.47
C LEU A 189 -7.01 13.35 3.84
N LEU A 190 -5.76 13.01 3.50
CA LEU A 190 -5.04 11.88 4.06
C LEU A 190 -4.13 12.37 5.19
N PHE A 191 -4.27 11.75 6.35
CA PHE A 191 -3.48 12.05 7.54
C PHE A 191 -2.65 10.80 7.89
N ARG A 192 -1.34 10.86 7.62
CA ARG A 192 -0.42 9.73 7.83
C ARG A 192 0.38 9.91 9.10
N VAL A 193 0.38 8.89 9.95
CA VAL A 193 1.17 8.82 11.19
C VAL A 193 2.20 7.70 11.04
N TYR A 194 3.46 8.03 11.26
CA TYR A 194 4.58 7.10 11.09
C TYR A 194 4.64 6.07 12.22
N GLY A 195 4.90 4.81 11.87
CA GLY A 195 5.11 3.72 12.81
C GLY A 195 6.51 3.73 13.45
N PRO A 196 6.69 3.05 14.60
CA PRO A 196 7.97 3.01 15.34
C PRO A 196 9.10 2.28 14.60
N SER A 197 8.78 1.44 13.60
CA SER A 197 9.75 0.59 12.90
C SER A 197 10.26 1.17 11.56
N SER A 198 9.78 2.34 11.13
CA SER A 198 10.07 2.83 9.77
C SER A 198 11.44 3.51 9.60
N ASP A 199 12.10 3.92 10.69
CA ASP A 199 13.39 4.61 10.64
C ASP A 199 14.57 3.68 10.28
N ALA A 200 14.39 2.35 10.38
CA ALA A 200 15.45 1.38 10.11
C ALA A 200 15.65 1.07 8.62
N LEU A 201 14.66 1.34 7.77
CA LEU A 201 14.67 0.95 6.35
C LEU A 201 14.66 2.16 5.39
N ILE A 202 14.06 3.30 5.76
CA ILE A 202 13.90 4.46 4.86
C ILE A 202 14.10 5.77 5.63
N SER A 203 14.97 6.65 5.10
CA SER A 203 15.14 8.01 5.64
C SER A 203 13.88 8.85 5.36
N ARG A 204 13.08 9.11 6.39
CA ARG A 204 11.82 9.89 6.30
C ARG A 204 12.03 11.29 5.70
N SER A 205 13.15 11.94 6.02
CA SER A 205 13.49 13.25 5.48
C SER A 205 13.75 13.19 3.97
N GLU A 206 14.36 12.10 3.51
CA GLU A 206 14.61 11.87 2.08
C GLU A 206 13.33 11.53 1.32
N GLU A 207 12.46 10.66 1.88
CA GLU A 207 11.13 10.36 1.33
C GLU A 207 10.32 11.66 1.17
N LEU A 208 10.27 12.49 2.21
CA LEU A 208 9.55 13.75 2.19
C LEU A 208 10.09 14.69 1.11
N ARG A 209 11.41 14.76 0.95
CA ARG A 209 12.07 15.59 -0.07
C ARG A 209 11.72 15.11 -1.47
N ILE A 210 11.79 13.80 -1.71
CA ILE A 210 11.40 13.18 -2.98
C ILE A 210 9.93 13.50 -3.28
N LEU A 211 9.01 13.23 -2.36
CA LEU A 211 7.58 13.49 -2.56
C LEU A 211 7.29 14.98 -2.81
N HIS A 212 7.99 15.89 -2.12
CA HIS A 212 7.85 17.31 -2.35
C HIS A 212 8.29 17.70 -3.76
N VAL A 213 9.46 17.24 -4.21
CA VAL A 213 9.98 17.53 -5.57
C VAL A 213 9.05 16.95 -6.64
N LEU A 214 8.58 15.71 -6.46
CA LEU A 214 7.62 15.09 -7.38
C LEU A 214 6.33 15.90 -7.50
N SER A 215 5.79 16.34 -6.36
CA SER A 215 4.54 17.10 -6.34
C SER A 215 4.70 18.50 -6.95
N THR A 216 5.73 19.26 -6.55
CA THR A 216 5.85 20.67 -6.93
C THR A 216 6.46 20.89 -8.32
N GLN A 217 7.41 20.05 -8.74
CA GLN A 217 8.10 20.23 -10.02
C GLN A 217 7.51 19.40 -11.15
N TYR A 218 6.93 18.23 -10.83
CA TYR A 218 6.42 17.29 -11.83
C TYR A 218 4.91 17.06 -11.75
N GLY A 219 4.23 17.57 -10.71
CA GLY A 219 2.79 17.32 -10.53
C GLY A 219 2.46 15.85 -10.26
N ILE A 220 3.43 15.06 -9.76
CA ILE A 220 3.29 13.63 -9.49
C ILE A 220 3.08 13.41 -7.99
N GLY A 221 2.09 12.57 -7.65
CA GLY A 221 1.74 12.25 -6.26
C GLY A 221 0.83 13.30 -5.60
N PRO A 222 0.40 13.05 -4.35
CA PRO A 222 -0.49 13.96 -3.65
C PRO A 222 0.22 15.25 -3.25
N ARG A 223 -0.52 16.37 -3.24
CA ARG A 223 -0.01 17.61 -2.65
C ARG A 223 0.20 17.44 -1.16
N ILE A 224 1.41 17.74 -0.70
CA ILE A 224 1.73 17.78 0.73
C ILE A 224 1.35 19.15 1.27
N PHE A 225 0.40 19.20 2.21
CA PHE A 225 0.05 20.44 2.90
C PHE A 225 1.07 20.82 3.97
N GLY A 226 1.69 19.83 4.60
CA GLY A 226 2.74 20.01 5.59
C GLY A 226 3.03 18.75 6.40
N THR A 227 4.03 18.85 7.27
CA THR A 227 4.44 17.78 8.17
C THR A 227 4.22 18.13 9.63
N PHE A 228 4.13 17.11 10.47
CA PHE A 228 4.17 17.22 11.92
C PHE A 228 5.19 16.23 12.48
N THR A 229 5.50 16.31 13.77
CA THR A 229 6.65 15.61 14.37
C THR A 229 6.71 14.12 14.05
N ASN A 230 5.57 13.44 13.96
CA ASN A 230 5.50 12.02 13.63
C ASN A 230 4.56 11.69 12.46
N GLY A 231 4.47 12.57 11.45
CA GLY A 231 3.66 12.30 10.28
C GLY A 231 3.51 13.46 9.30
N ARG A 232 2.53 13.35 8.39
CA ARG A 232 2.26 14.35 7.35
C ARG A 232 0.79 14.42 6.96
N VAL A 233 0.43 15.54 6.34
CA VAL A 233 -0.92 15.81 5.83
C VAL A 233 -0.88 15.97 4.31
N GLU A 234 -1.68 15.17 3.62
CA GLU A 234 -1.73 15.05 2.16
C GLU A 234 -3.13 15.39 1.64
N GLU A 235 -3.18 15.88 0.40
CA GLU A 235 -4.40 15.96 -0.38
C GLU A 235 -4.94 14.55 -0.68
N PHE A 236 -6.26 14.37 -0.49
CA PHE A 236 -6.96 13.18 -0.95
C PHE A 236 -7.72 13.51 -2.23
N PHE A 237 -7.47 12.73 -3.28
CA PHE A 237 -8.32 12.74 -4.47
C PHE A 237 -9.41 11.69 -4.33
N PRO A 238 -10.69 12.03 -4.56
CA PRO A 238 -11.77 11.05 -4.65
C PRO A 238 -11.39 9.94 -5.62
N SER A 239 -11.20 8.74 -5.09
CA SER A 239 -10.60 7.63 -5.82
C SER A 239 -10.85 6.30 -5.13
N ARG A 240 -10.52 5.24 -5.86
CA ARG A 240 -10.41 3.87 -5.37
C ARG A 240 -9.18 3.18 -5.93
N ALA A 241 -8.64 2.22 -5.19
CA ALA A 241 -7.65 1.31 -5.75
C ALA A 241 -8.22 0.53 -6.94
N LEU A 242 -7.33 0.17 -7.87
CA LEU A 242 -7.65 -0.80 -8.92
C LEU A 242 -7.78 -2.20 -8.31
N THR A 243 -8.42 -3.08 -9.06
CA THR A 243 -8.46 -4.51 -8.76
C THR A 243 -7.44 -5.27 -9.60
N ALA A 244 -7.04 -6.48 -9.17
CA ALA A 244 -6.15 -7.35 -9.94
C ALA A 244 -6.65 -7.58 -11.38
N GLN A 245 -7.96 -7.69 -11.56
CA GLN A 245 -8.58 -7.88 -12.87
C GLN A 245 -8.59 -6.60 -13.73
N GLU A 246 -8.53 -5.41 -13.13
CA GLU A 246 -8.49 -4.16 -13.87
C GLU A 246 -7.13 -3.88 -14.51
N LEU A 247 -6.03 -4.48 -14.01
CA LEU A 247 -4.70 -4.29 -14.56
C LEU A 247 -4.59 -4.68 -16.05
N ARG A 248 -5.38 -5.69 -16.47
CA ARG A 248 -5.38 -6.19 -17.86
C ARG A 248 -6.37 -5.50 -18.78
N ASP A 249 -7.19 -4.59 -18.26
CA ASP A 249 -8.06 -3.78 -19.12
C ASP A 249 -7.17 -2.89 -20.00
N PRO A 250 -7.32 -2.92 -21.33
CA PRO A 250 -6.42 -2.22 -22.24
C PRO A 250 -6.50 -0.70 -22.09
N ILE A 251 -7.60 -0.12 -21.60
CA ILE A 251 -7.68 1.33 -21.34
C ILE A 251 -6.91 1.67 -20.07
N ILE A 252 -7.11 0.88 -19.00
CA ILE A 252 -6.45 1.06 -17.71
C ILE A 252 -4.94 0.85 -17.86
N SER A 253 -4.53 -0.27 -18.47
CA SER A 253 -3.14 -0.63 -18.73
C SER A 253 -2.38 0.46 -19.48
N ARG A 254 -3.01 1.09 -20.47
CA ARG A 254 -2.42 2.22 -21.21
C ARG A 254 -2.24 3.46 -20.33
N GLY A 255 -3.15 3.73 -19.40
CA GLY A 255 -3.00 4.83 -18.44
C GLY A 255 -1.85 4.58 -17.46
N ILE A 256 -1.73 3.34 -16.95
CA ILE A 256 -0.61 2.94 -16.08
C ILE A 256 0.72 3.13 -16.81
N ALA A 257 0.81 2.69 -18.07
CA ALA A 257 2.01 2.84 -18.89
C ALA A 257 2.45 4.30 -19.04
N ARG A 258 1.50 5.24 -19.14
CA ARG A 258 1.79 6.68 -19.25
C ARG A 258 2.26 7.26 -17.92
N ARG A 259 1.58 6.94 -16.81
CA ARG A 259 2.01 7.39 -15.48
C ARG A 259 3.41 6.87 -15.11
N MET A 260 3.72 5.62 -15.43
CA MET A 260 5.10 5.12 -15.28
C MET A 260 6.09 5.89 -16.17
N ARG A 261 5.70 6.26 -17.39
CA ARG A 261 6.56 7.04 -18.28
C ARG A 261 6.86 8.45 -17.74
N GLU A 262 5.85 9.12 -17.21
CA GLU A 262 5.97 10.42 -16.55
C GLU A 262 6.92 10.32 -15.36
N LEU A 263 6.72 9.32 -14.49
CA LEU A 263 7.62 9.07 -13.35
C LEU A 263 9.07 8.81 -13.81
N HIS A 264 9.24 7.98 -14.82
CA HIS A 264 10.56 7.66 -15.40
C HIS A 264 11.20 8.84 -16.15
N SER A 265 10.49 9.94 -16.34
CA SER A 265 11.02 11.17 -16.94
C SER A 265 11.65 12.12 -15.91
N VAL A 266 11.38 11.90 -14.61
CA VAL A 266 11.91 12.72 -13.52
C VAL A 266 13.44 12.75 -13.55
N ASP A 267 14.01 13.95 -13.44
CA ASP A 267 15.45 14.12 -13.33
C ASP A 267 15.92 13.71 -11.93
N LEU A 268 16.62 12.58 -11.90
CA LEU A 268 17.23 12.00 -10.70
C LEU A 268 18.13 12.99 -9.93
N ARG A 269 18.74 13.98 -10.61
CA ARG A 269 19.58 14.99 -9.96
C ARG A 269 18.77 15.94 -9.09
N LEU A 270 17.53 16.25 -9.46
CA LEU A 270 16.61 17.04 -8.64
C LEU A 270 16.14 16.25 -7.41
N LEU A 271 16.16 14.93 -7.53
CA LEU A 271 15.97 14.00 -6.42
C LEU A 271 17.27 13.69 -5.66
N GLY A 272 18.32 14.51 -5.78
CA GLY A 272 19.54 14.37 -4.98
C GLY A 272 20.52 13.28 -5.43
N TYR A 273 20.21 12.55 -6.51
CA TYR A 273 21.14 11.56 -7.09
C TYR A 273 22.09 12.24 -8.08
N GLU A 274 23.26 12.66 -7.60
CA GLU A 274 24.23 13.45 -8.38
C GLU A 274 24.66 12.79 -9.70
N GLN A 275 24.75 11.45 -9.72
CA GLN A 275 25.13 10.66 -10.89
C GLN A 275 24.00 10.54 -11.94
N GLY A 276 22.79 11.02 -11.62
CA GLY A 276 21.64 10.97 -12.51
C GLY A 276 21.35 9.55 -13.01
N ARG A 277 21.25 9.36 -14.33
CA ARG A 277 21.01 8.03 -14.91
C ARG A 277 22.15 7.02 -14.72
N ALA A 278 23.34 7.46 -14.30
CA ALA A 278 24.47 6.59 -14.04
C ALA A 278 24.51 6.08 -12.60
N THR A 279 23.57 6.48 -11.74
CA THR A 279 23.42 5.93 -10.38
C THR A 279 23.29 4.41 -10.41
N GLU A 280 23.92 3.73 -9.45
CA GLU A 280 23.80 2.27 -9.31
C GLU A 280 22.32 1.88 -9.08
N PRO A 281 21.80 0.85 -9.77
CA PRO A 281 20.48 0.31 -9.50
C PRO A 281 20.27 -0.02 -8.02
N ALA A 282 19.24 0.55 -7.41
CA ALA A 282 18.84 0.27 -6.03
C ALA A 282 18.58 -1.22 -5.81
N LEU A 283 18.13 -1.96 -6.84
CA LEU A 283 17.99 -3.41 -6.81
C LEU A 283 19.24 -4.10 -6.25
N TRP A 284 20.43 -3.73 -6.70
CA TRP A 284 21.65 -4.42 -6.28
C TRP A 284 22.01 -4.17 -4.81
N ILE A 285 21.68 -2.96 -4.33
CA ILE A 285 21.85 -2.59 -2.93
C ILE A 285 20.88 -3.40 -2.07
N CYS A 286 19.58 -3.41 -2.43
CA CYS A 286 18.56 -4.18 -1.73
C CYS A 286 18.86 -5.68 -1.72
N LEU A 287 19.27 -6.26 -2.84
CA LEU A 287 19.61 -7.70 -2.91
C LEU A 287 20.78 -8.04 -2.01
N LYS A 288 21.79 -7.16 -1.89
CA LYS A 288 22.91 -7.37 -0.99
C LYS A 288 22.44 -7.35 0.47
N GLU A 289 21.85 -6.23 0.90
CA GLU A 289 21.43 -6.03 2.29
C GLU A 289 20.43 -7.08 2.76
N TRP A 290 19.42 -7.40 1.95
CA TRP A 290 18.41 -8.39 2.31
C TRP A 290 18.94 -9.83 2.21
N SER A 291 19.95 -10.11 1.40
CA SER A 291 20.59 -11.42 1.41
C SER A 291 21.42 -11.65 2.67
N GLU A 292 22.13 -10.62 3.15
CA GLU A 292 22.88 -10.66 4.42
C GLU A 292 21.91 -10.83 5.60
N ALA A 293 20.80 -10.06 5.63
CA ALA A 293 19.75 -10.25 6.64
C ALA A 293 19.08 -11.63 6.55
N ALA A 294 18.83 -12.13 5.34
CA ALA A 294 18.25 -13.46 5.15
C ALA A 294 19.17 -14.58 5.66
N GLU A 295 20.50 -14.42 5.63
CA GLU A 295 21.43 -15.41 6.19
C GLU A 295 21.27 -15.58 7.70
N ASP A 296 21.01 -14.50 8.44
CA ASP A 296 20.72 -14.55 9.87
C ASP A 296 19.42 -15.31 10.16
N VAL A 297 18.40 -15.07 9.32
CA VAL A 297 17.11 -15.78 9.38
C VAL A 297 17.30 -17.26 9.06
N ILE A 298 18.02 -17.58 7.99
CA ILE A 298 18.33 -18.95 7.55
C ILE A 298 19.10 -19.69 8.65
N SER A 299 20.11 -19.06 9.26
CA SER A 299 20.89 -19.64 10.35
C SER A 299 20.02 -19.97 11.56
N SER A 300 19.09 -19.07 11.90
CA SER A 300 18.11 -19.29 12.96
C SER A 300 17.18 -20.47 12.64
N LEU A 301 16.69 -20.57 11.40
CA LEU A 301 15.85 -21.68 10.92
C LEU A 301 16.58 -23.03 10.97
N THR A 302 17.83 -23.06 10.51
CA THR A 302 18.69 -24.25 10.55
C THR A 302 18.93 -24.71 11.99
N SER A 303 19.17 -23.76 12.92
CA SER A 303 19.39 -24.09 14.33
C SER A 303 18.19 -24.75 15.03
N LEU A 304 16.97 -24.50 14.54
CA LEU A 304 15.75 -25.12 15.06
C LEU A 304 15.57 -26.57 14.60
N GLY A 305 16.26 -26.97 13.54
CA GLY A 305 16.26 -28.33 12.99
C GLY A 305 14.91 -28.76 12.41
N GLY A 306 14.83 -30.04 12.04
CA GLY A 306 13.58 -30.68 11.63
C GLY A 306 13.06 -30.19 10.27
N THR A 307 11.77 -29.82 10.21
CA THR A 307 11.12 -29.43 8.95
C THR A 307 11.65 -28.10 8.38
N LEU A 308 12.18 -27.22 9.22
CA LEU A 308 12.69 -25.91 8.83
C LEU A 308 14.09 -26.02 8.21
N GLU A 309 14.98 -26.80 8.82
CA GLU A 309 16.28 -27.16 8.24
C GLU A 309 16.11 -27.90 6.90
N ALA A 310 15.19 -28.87 6.84
CA ALA A 310 14.88 -29.55 5.58
C ALA A 310 14.36 -28.60 4.49
N TRP A 311 13.63 -27.54 4.87
CA TRP A 311 13.15 -26.53 3.94
C TRP A 311 14.30 -25.65 3.41
N VAL A 312 15.21 -25.21 4.28
CA VAL A 312 16.43 -24.46 3.91
C VAL A 312 17.26 -25.25 2.90
N GLU A 313 17.53 -26.53 3.19
CA GLU A 313 18.33 -27.40 2.33
C GLU A 313 17.65 -27.69 1.00
N ARG A 314 16.35 -27.99 1.02
CA ARG A 314 15.55 -28.27 -0.19
C ARG A 314 15.57 -27.11 -1.18
N LEU A 315 15.55 -25.87 -0.70
CA LEU A 315 15.62 -24.67 -1.55
C LEU A 315 17.05 -24.18 -1.77
N SER A 316 18.04 -24.80 -1.14
CA SER A 316 19.44 -24.41 -1.17
C SER A 316 19.61 -22.91 -0.91
N LEU A 317 18.96 -22.40 0.15
CA LEU A 317 18.93 -20.95 0.44
C LEU A 317 20.33 -20.37 0.69
N HIS A 318 21.27 -21.22 1.14
CA HIS A 318 22.68 -20.88 1.30
C HIS A 318 23.39 -20.48 -0.02
N ARG A 319 22.83 -20.81 -1.19
CA ARG A 319 23.41 -20.47 -2.51
C ARG A 319 22.87 -19.17 -3.10
N ILE A 320 21.94 -18.49 -2.44
CA ILE A 320 21.24 -17.32 -3.00
C ILE A 320 22.22 -16.20 -3.37
N GLN A 321 23.21 -15.91 -2.51
CA GLN A 321 24.21 -14.87 -2.80
C GLN A 321 25.03 -15.19 -4.07
N GLU A 322 25.41 -16.47 -4.25
CA GLU A 322 26.12 -16.92 -5.46
C GLU A 322 25.25 -16.76 -6.71
N GLU A 323 23.99 -17.18 -6.63
CA GLU A 323 23.02 -17.05 -7.73
C GLU A 323 22.77 -15.58 -8.10
N ILE A 324 22.68 -14.68 -7.12
CA ILE A 324 22.55 -13.23 -7.33
C ILE A 324 23.80 -12.68 -8.04
N ALA A 325 25.00 -13.08 -7.63
CA ALA A 325 26.24 -12.65 -8.26
C ALA A 325 26.34 -13.11 -9.73
N ILE A 326 25.97 -14.36 -10.02
CA ILE A 326 25.92 -14.89 -11.39
C ILE A 326 24.92 -14.11 -12.24
N TYR A 327 23.73 -13.87 -11.72
CA TYR A 327 22.70 -13.09 -12.40
C TYR A 327 23.13 -11.64 -12.67
N ARG A 328 23.71 -10.96 -11.67
CA ARG A 328 24.23 -9.60 -11.82
C ARG A 328 25.28 -9.51 -12.92
N ASN A 329 26.27 -10.41 -12.91
CA ASN A 329 27.31 -10.48 -13.95
C ASN A 329 26.70 -10.70 -15.35
N PHE A 330 25.72 -11.60 -15.46
CA PHE A 330 25.00 -11.82 -16.71
C PHE A 330 24.32 -10.53 -17.19
N VAL A 331 23.52 -9.88 -16.35
CA VAL A 331 22.79 -8.64 -16.68
C VAL A 331 23.76 -7.54 -17.10
N GLU A 332 24.85 -7.35 -16.36
CA GLU A 332 25.84 -6.31 -16.64
C GLU A 332 26.56 -6.53 -17.98
N SER A 333 26.72 -7.78 -18.42
CA SER A 333 27.28 -8.14 -19.73
C SER A 333 26.34 -7.90 -20.92
N GLN A 334 25.04 -7.72 -20.69
CA GLN A 334 24.07 -7.51 -21.77
C GLN A 334 24.14 -6.08 -22.33
N THR A 335 24.36 -5.95 -23.64
CA THR A 335 24.30 -4.66 -24.35
C THR A 335 22.89 -4.08 -24.41
N GLY A 336 21.87 -4.93 -24.26
CA GLY A 336 20.45 -4.57 -24.27
C GLY A 336 19.83 -4.26 -22.91
N LYS A 337 20.64 -4.09 -21.84
CA LYS A 337 20.14 -3.88 -20.46
C LYS A 337 19.47 -2.52 -20.22
N GLY A 338 19.48 -1.62 -21.21
CA GLY A 338 18.96 -0.27 -21.10
C GLY A 338 20.03 0.77 -20.80
N ASN A 339 19.66 2.05 -20.88
CA ASN A 339 20.57 3.18 -20.69
C ASN A 339 20.47 3.74 -19.26
N GLY A 340 21.11 3.05 -18.32
CA GLY A 340 21.17 3.46 -16.92
C GLY A 340 19.85 3.25 -16.17
N VAL A 341 19.63 4.10 -15.16
CA VAL A 341 18.47 4.05 -14.27
C VAL A 341 17.54 5.25 -14.47
N VAL A 342 16.30 5.11 -14.01
CA VAL A 342 15.27 6.14 -13.90
C VAL A 342 14.75 6.16 -12.48
N PHE A 343 13.97 7.19 -12.10
CA PHE A 343 13.24 7.14 -10.85
C PHE A 343 12.07 6.15 -11.01
N ALA A 344 12.21 4.96 -10.44
CA ALA A 344 11.25 3.87 -10.55
C ALA A 344 10.36 3.83 -9.31
N HIS A 345 9.12 3.37 -9.47
CA HIS A 345 8.22 3.13 -8.35
C HIS A 345 8.59 1.85 -7.60
N ASN A 346 9.03 0.81 -8.33
CA ASN A 346 9.42 -0.52 -7.85
C ASN A 346 8.30 -1.38 -7.24
N ASP A 347 7.15 -0.80 -6.90
CA ASP A 347 6.02 -1.52 -6.29
C ASP A 347 4.64 -1.18 -6.89
N THR A 348 4.49 -1.38 -8.20
CA THR A 348 3.27 -1.02 -8.96
C THR A 348 2.19 -2.10 -8.93
N HIS A 349 1.92 -2.66 -7.76
CA HIS A 349 0.78 -3.56 -7.55
C HIS A 349 -0.55 -2.79 -7.59
N TYR A 350 -1.68 -3.48 -7.82
CA TYR A 350 -2.97 -2.82 -8.05
C TYR A 350 -3.48 -1.96 -6.87
N GLY A 351 -2.97 -2.19 -5.65
CA GLY A 351 -3.31 -1.38 -4.47
C GLY A 351 -2.71 0.02 -4.51
N ASN A 352 -1.55 0.17 -5.16
CA ASN A 352 -0.83 1.44 -5.34
C ASN A 352 -1.26 2.21 -6.59
N LEU A 353 -2.28 1.70 -7.30
CA LEU A 353 -2.81 2.31 -8.51
C LEU A 353 -4.24 2.76 -8.24
N LEU A 354 -4.47 4.06 -8.26
CA LEU A 354 -5.78 4.66 -7.99
C LEU A 354 -6.48 5.05 -9.27
N ARG A 355 -7.78 4.74 -9.34
CA ARG A 355 -8.72 5.31 -10.31
C ARG A 355 -9.45 6.49 -9.66
N LEU A 356 -9.36 7.65 -10.28
CA LEU A 356 -10.07 8.86 -9.87
C LEU A 356 -11.58 8.74 -10.15
N ASP A 357 -12.38 9.02 -9.14
CA ASP A 357 -13.85 9.09 -9.20
C ASP A 357 -14.28 10.51 -9.60
N VAL A 358 -14.03 10.86 -10.86
CA VAL A 358 -14.47 12.13 -11.44
C VAL A 358 -15.58 11.86 -12.44
N GLU A 359 -16.81 12.27 -12.11
CA GLU A 359 -17.93 12.29 -13.06
C GLU A 359 -17.67 13.37 -14.12
N LEU A 360 -17.57 12.93 -15.38
CA LEU A 360 -17.48 13.82 -16.53
C LEU A 360 -18.92 14.13 -17.00
N PRO A 361 -19.30 15.40 -17.22
CA PRO A 361 -20.67 15.72 -17.60
C PRO A 361 -21.09 15.08 -18.94
N PRO A 362 -22.36 14.67 -19.09
CA PRO A 362 -22.87 14.12 -20.33
C PRO A 362 -22.92 15.18 -21.45
N ASN A 363 -22.60 14.77 -22.68
CA ASN A 363 -22.57 15.57 -23.93
C ASN A 363 -21.37 16.48 -24.18
N THR A 364 -20.20 16.20 -23.59
CA THR A 364 -18.97 16.93 -23.94
C THR A 364 -18.43 16.46 -25.31
N PRO A 365 -18.37 17.33 -26.35
CA PRO A 365 -17.80 16.99 -27.65
C PRO A 365 -16.34 16.55 -27.51
N GLU A 366 -15.89 15.61 -28.34
CA GLU A 366 -14.56 14.99 -28.20
C GLU A 366 -13.38 16.00 -28.28
N HIS A 367 -13.61 17.16 -28.89
CA HIS A 367 -12.67 18.28 -29.00
C HIS A 367 -12.81 19.34 -27.89
N CYS A 368 -13.90 19.29 -27.09
CA CYS A 368 -14.14 20.17 -25.95
C CYS A 368 -13.93 19.46 -24.60
N ARG A 369 -13.23 18.31 -24.59
CA ARG A 369 -12.69 17.59 -23.41
C ARG A 369 -11.88 18.48 -22.44
N VAL A 370 -11.60 19.71 -22.84
CA VAL A 370 -10.69 20.64 -22.20
C VAL A 370 -11.36 21.49 -21.12
N SER A 371 -12.67 21.75 -21.05
CA SER A 371 -13.16 22.85 -20.19
C SER A 371 -13.31 22.58 -18.68
N ILE A 372 -13.51 21.33 -18.21
CA ILE A 372 -13.44 21.00 -16.77
C ILE A 372 -12.01 20.72 -16.34
N LEU A 373 -11.23 20.14 -17.26
CA LEU A 373 -9.78 20.17 -17.18
C LEU A 373 -9.27 21.59 -17.18
N GLN A 374 -9.93 22.57 -17.80
CA GLN A 374 -9.57 23.99 -17.82
C GLN A 374 -9.94 24.67 -16.50
N TYR A 375 -10.97 24.25 -15.75
CA TYR A 375 -11.20 24.83 -14.42
C TYR A 375 -10.16 24.31 -13.41
N LEU A 376 -9.81 23.02 -13.48
CA LEU A 376 -8.66 22.48 -12.74
C LEU A 376 -7.31 23.00 -13.27
N ALA A 377 -7.16 23.20 -14.58
CA ALA A 377 -5.91 23.63 -15.24
C ALA A 377 -5.72 25.16 -15.30
N VAL A 378 -6.77 25.96 -15.14
CA VAL A 378 -6.69 27.40 -14.84
C VAL A 378 -6.23 27.62 -13.41
N THR A 379 -6.43 26.62 -12.54
CA THR A 379 -5.88 26.62 -11.18
C THR A 379 -4.50 25.94 -11.12
N LEU A 380 -4.21 24.99 -12.03
CA LEU A 380 -3.00 24.16 -12.10
C LEU A 380 -2.53 24.04 -13.56
N ALA A 381 -1.70 24.98 -14.02
CA ALA A 381 -1.25 25.09 -15.40
C ALA A 381 -1.03 23.74 -16.15
N ASN A 382 -1.68 23.57 -17.30
CA ASN A 382 -1.34 22.63 -18.39
C ASN A 382 -1.18 21.12 -18.07
N VAL A 383 -2.06 20.51 -17.25
CA VAL A 383 -2.04 19.04 -17.05
C VAL A 383 -3.25 18.37 -17.70
N GLN A 384 -3.00 17.42 -18.61
CA GLN A 384 -4.01 16.48 -19.09
C GLN A 384 -4.32 15.50 -17.95
N ILE A 385 -5.47 15.66 -17.28
CA ILE A 385 -5.83 14.80 -16.14
C ILE A 385 -6.15 13.39 -16.66
N GLU A 386 -5.16 12.49 -16.62
CA GLU A 386 -5.45 11.07 -16.75
C GLU A 386 -6.10 10.55 -15.47
N LYS A 387 -7.08 9.65 -15.63
CA LYS A 387 -7.92 9.10 -14.55
C LYS A 387 -7.19 8.18 -13.57
N TYR A 388 -5.90 7.94 -13.77
CA TYR A 388 -5.12 7.00 -12.99
C TYR A 388 -3.95 7.71 -12.32
N ILE A 389 -3.72 7.41 -11.05
CA ILE A 389 -2.64 7.97 -10.23
C ILE A 389 -1.87 6.82 -9.60
N VAL A 390 -0.55 6.95 -9.55
CA VAL A 390 0.34 6.05 -8.79
C VAL A 390 0.58 6.68 -7.41
N ILE A 391 0.45 5.89 -6.35
CA ILE A 391 0.66 6.32 -4.96
C ILE A 391 1.64 5.37 -4.27
N ASP A 392 2.07 5.78 -3.08
CA ASP A 392 2.89 4.97 -2.17
C ASP A 392 4.32 4.70 -2.68
N PHE A 393 5.13 5.76 -2.67
CA PHE A 393 6.51 5.75 -3.16
C PHE A 393 7.51 5.19 -2.12
N GLU A 394 7.06 4.34 -1.19
CA GLU A 394 7.90 3.78 -0.11
C GLU A 394 9.13 3.03 -0.68
N TYR A 395 8.94 2.25 -1.74
CA TYR A 395 10.01 1.52 -2.42
C TYR A 395 10.63 2.28 -3.60
N ALA A 396 10.21 3.52 -3.86
CA ALA A 396 10.63 4.25 -5.04
C ALA A 396 12.11 4.68 -4.94
N SER A 397 12.87 4.40 -5.99
CA SER A 397 14.32 4.61 -5.99
C SER A 397 14.89 4.51 -7.42
N PRO A 398 16.15 4.91 -7.65
CA PRO A 398 16.79 4.78 -8.95
C PRO A 398 16.91 3.30 -9.35
N ASN A 399 16.18 2.89 -10.38
CA ASN A 399 16.24 1.54 -10.93
C ASN A 399 16.07 1.55 -12.45
N PRO A 400 16.48 0.48 -13.14
CA PRO A 400 16.28 0.36 -14.58
C PRO A 400 14.78 0.38 -14.90
N ARG A 401 14.36 1.16 -15.90
CA ARG A 401 12.95 1.19 -16.31
C ARG A 401 12.40 -0.19 -16.68
N GLY A 402 13.25 -1.07 -17.21
CA GLY A 402 12.90 -2.45 -17.54
C GLY A 402 12.54 -3.27 -16.30
N TYR A 403 13.18 -3.00 -15.16
CA TYR A 403 12.86 -3.62 -13.87
C TYR A 403 11.46 -3.21 -13.40
N ASP A 404 11.15 -1.92 -13.36
CA ASP A 404 9.87 -1.44 -12.85
C ASP A 404 8.69 -1.94 -13.71
N ILE A 405 8.86 -1.93 -15.04
CA ILE A 405 7.85 -2.46 -15.96
C ILE A 405 7.73 -3.99 -15.83
N ALA A 406 8.84 -4.71 -15.66
CA ALA A 406 8.78 -6.16 -15.42
C ALA A 406 8.07 -6.50 -14.11
N ASN A 407 8.33 -5.72 -13.05
CA ASN A 407 7.66 -5.84 -11.77
C ASN A 407 6.14 -5.64 -11.95
N HIS A 408 5.72 -4.57 -12.62
CA HIS A 408 4.32 -4.32 -12.94
C HIS A 408 3.65 -5.52 -13.64
N PHE A 409 4.34 -6.13 -14.62
CA PHE A 409 3.80 -7.30 -15.31
C PHE A 409 3.74 -8.56 -14.44
N HIS A 410 4.65 -8.73 -13.47
CA HIS A 410 4.52 -9.80 -12.47
C HIS A 410 3.28 -9.59 -11.61
N GLU A 411 2.96 -8.34 -11.26
CA GLU A 411 1.79 -7.98 -10.46
C GLU A 411 0.44 -8.23 -11.16
N TRP A 412 0.42 -8.48 -12.48
CA TRP A 412 -0.78 -8.95 -13.16
C TRP A 412 -1.24 -10.33 -12.70
N ARG A 413 -0.34 -11.10 -12.09
CA ARG A 413 -0.59 -12.45 -11.61
C ARG A 413 -1.07 -12.50 -10.16
N ALA A 414 -0.87 -11.44 -9.38
CA ALA A 414 -1.20 -11.42 -7.97
C ALA A 414 -2.69 -11.12 -7.73
N ASP A 415 -3.26 -11.75 -6.70
CA ASP A 415 -4.53 -11.35 -6.09
C ASP A 415 -4.40 -11.42 -4.56
N TYR A 416 -3.92 -10.31 -3.99
CA TYR A 416 -3.72 -10.17 -2.55
C TYR A 416 -5.04 -10.18 -1.75
N HIS A 417 -6.20 -10.06 -2.41
CA HIS A 417 -7.50 -10.18 -1.75
C HIS A 417 -8.05 -11.62 -1.80
N HIS A 418 -7.34 -12.56 -2.44
CA HIS A 418 -7.81 -13.93 -2.53
C HIS A 418 -7.92 -14.58 -1.12
N PRO A 419 -9.06 -15.19 -0.77
CA PRO A 419 -9.36 -15.61 0.61
C PRO A 419 -8.38 -16.64 1.19
N THR A 420 -7.75 -17.45 0.34
CA THR A 420 -6.85 -18.55 0.78
C THR A 420 -5.45 -18.55 0.16
N LEU A 421 -5.22 -17.70 -0.84
CA LEU A 421 -4.01 -17.75 -1.69
C LEU A 421 -3.49 -16.33 -1.96
N SER A 422 -3.81 -15.36 -1.10
CA SER A 422 -3.36 -13.96 -1.19
C SER A 422 -1.84 -13.80 -1.27
N HIS A 423 -1.10 -14.83 -0.87
CA HIS A 423 0.35 -14.91 -0.89
C HIS A 423 0.94 -15.54 -2.14
N SER A 424 0.13 -15.95 -3.11
CA SER A 424 0.60 -16.67 -4.29
C SER A 424 0.35 -15.85 -5.55
N LEU A 425 1.21 -15.96 -6.55
CA LEU A 425 1.09 -15.33 -7.85
C LEU A 425 0.68 -16.33 -8.94
N LEU A 426 1.07 -17.59 -8.82
CA LEU A 426 0.82 -18.61 -9.84
C LEU A 426 -0.66 -18.97 -10.11
N PRO A 427 -1.58 -18.99 -9.12
CA PRO A 427 -2.94 -19.51 -9.32
C PRO A 427 -3.93 -18.52 -9.92
N HIS A 428 -3.73 -17.21 -9.71
CA HIS A 428 -4.84 -16.26 -9.85
C HIS A 428 -5.06 -15.83 -11.28
N PHE A 429 -4.00 -15.34 -11.92
CA PHE A 429 -4.13 -14.63 -13.19
C PHE A 429 -2.92 -14.81 -14.10
N PRO A 430 -3.10 -14.76 -15.43
CA PRO A 430 -2.00 -14.95 -16.37
C PRO A 430 -1.09 -13.72 -16.44
N TYR A 431 0.20 -13.98 -16.67
CA TYR A 431 1.16 -12.96 -17.10
C TYR A 431 0.71 -12.32 -18.44
N PRO A 432 0.96 -11.01 -18.69
CA PRO A 432 0.56 -10.37 -19.94
C PRO A 432 1.15 -11.07 -21.17
N THR A 433 0.28 -11.31 -22.15
CA THR A 433 0.67 -11.87 -23.46
C THR A 433 1.61 -10.92 -24.22
N PRO A 434 2.38 -11.39 -25.21
CA PRO A 434 3.25 -10.53 -26.01
C PRO A 434 2.54 -9.30 -26.61
N ASN A 435 1.29 -9.48 -27.09
CA ASN A 435 0.49 -8.38 -27.65
C ASN A 435 0.08 -7.36 -26.58
N GLN A 436 -0.23 -7.81 -25.35
CA GLN A 436 -0.56 -6.91 -24.24
C GLN A 436 0.68 -6.12 -23.78
N ARG A 437 1.85 -6.78 -23.71
CA ARG A 437 3.12 -6.09 -23.43
C ARG A 437 3.45 -5.06 -24.51
N GLU A 438 3.26 -5.41 -25.78
CA GLU A 438 3.44 -4.47 -26.89
C GLU A 438 2.53 -3.24 -26.79
N ASP A 439 1.23 -3.40 -26.49
CA ASP A 439 0.33 -2.26 -26.31
C ASP A 439 0.76 -1.37 -25.13
N PHE A 440 1.22 -1.97 -24.03
CA PHE A 440 1.80 -1.25 -22.90
C PHE A 440 3.05 -0.45 -23.32
N TYR A 441 4.00 -1.07 -24.03
CA TYR A 441 5.20 -0.40 -24.51
C TYR A 441 4.89 0.73 -25.47
N ARG A 442 3.93 0.55 -26.38
CA ARG A 442 3.52 1.60 -27.31
C ARG A 442 2.87 2.77 -26.58
N ALA A 443 2.08 2.52 -25.54
CA ALA A 443 1.54 3.57 -24.70
C ALA A 443 2.63 4.30 -23.93
N TYR A 444 3.53 3.56 -23.29
CA TYR A 444 4.69 4.09 -22.57
C TYR A 444 5.61 4.94 -23.46
N LEU A 445 5.97 4.45 -24.65
CA LEU A 445 6.88 5.13 -25.58
C LEU A 445 6.21 6.23 -26.40
N SER A 446 4.87 6.31 -26.42
CA SER A 446 4.15 7.39 -27.11
C SER A 446 4.18 8.72 -26.36
N VAL A 447 4.64 8.73 -25.11
CA VAL A 447 4.77 9.93 -24.29
C VAL A 447 6.23 10.36 -24.24
N GLU A 448 6.48 11.59 -24.69
CA GLU A 448 7.75 12.27 -24.59
C GLU A 448 7.60 13.47 -23.66
N VAL A 449 8.45 13.55 -22.64
CA VAL A 449 8.54 14.69 -21.72
C VAL A 449 9.82 15.43 -22.06
N ASP A 450 9.73 16.69 -22.47
CA ASP A 450 10.91 17.52 -22.74
C ASP A 450 11.59 17.87 -21.42
N GLY A 451 12.79 17.34 -21.21
CA GLY A 451 13.58 17.55 -20.00
C GLY A 451 14.05 19.00 -19.79
N ARG A 452 13.80 19.94 -20.71
CA ARG A 452 14.16 21.36 -20.56
C ARG A 452 13.05 22.23 -19.97
N ASN A 453 11.80 21.95 -20.31
CA ASN A 453 10.65 22.76 -19.89
C ASN A 453 9.53 21.93 -19.23
N GLY A 454 9.68 20.60 -19.14
CA GLY A 454 8.70 19.69 -18.56
C GLY A 454 7.46 19.48 -19.42
N GLU A 455 7.46 19.95 -20.67
CA GLU A 455 6.30 19.81 -21.55
C GLU A 455 6.11 18.36 -21.99
N GLU A 456 4.92 17.83 -21.73
CA GLU A 456 4.52 16.49 -22.13
C GLU A 456 3.84 16.52 -23.50
N VAL A 457 4.37 15.75 -24.44
CA VAL A 457 3.81 15.55 -25.77
C VAL A 457 3.38 14.10 -25.94
N VAL A 458 2.07 13.89 -26.14
CA VAL A 458 1.49 12.58 -26.36
C VAL A 458 1.32 12.32 -27.87
N GLY A 459 2.20 11.49 -28.42
CA GLY A 459 2.15 11.00 -29.80
C GLY A 459 1.11 9.90 -30.02
N LYS A 460 0.94 9.47 -31.28
CA LYS A 460 0.11 8.30 -31.60
C LYS A 460 0.88 7.01 -31.34
N ARG A 461 0.28 6.08 -30.61
CA ARG A 461 0.85 4.74 -30.31
C ARG A 461 1.29 3.95 -31.54
N LYS A 462 0.58 4.13 -32.67
CA LYS A 462 0.89 3.45 -33.94
C LYS A 462 2.17 3.96 -34.59
N ASP A 463 2.57 5.18 -34.26
CA ASP A 463 3.75 5.83 -34.84
C ASP A 463 5.03 5.46 -34.07
N VAL A 464 4.90 4.74 -32.95
CA VAL A 464 6.05 4.24 -32.18
C VAL A 464 6.82 3.20 -33.01
N PRO A 465 8.13 3.41 -33.29
CA PRO A 465 8.94 2.49 -34.06
C PRO A 465 9.05 1.10 -33.42
N ALA A 466 8.95 0.04 -34.24
CA ALA A 466 8.94 -1.34 -33.77
C ALA A 466 10.27 -1.78 -33.13
N ASP A 467 11.39 -1.22 -33.57
CA ASP A 467 12.72 -1.42 -32.99
C ASP A 467 12.81 -0.90 -31.56
N LYS A 468 12.19 0.26 -31.26
CA LYS A 468 12.11 0.79 -29.88
C LYS A 468 11.26 -0.11 -28.97
N VAL A 469 10.15 -0.64 -29.49
CA VAL A 469 9.30 -1.59 -28.76
C VAL A 469 10.07 -2.89 -28.46
N ALA A 470 10.75 -3.45 -29.45
CA ALA A 470 11.55 -4.67 -29.28
C ALA A 470 12.75 -4.47 -28.33
N ALA A 471 13.38 -3.29 -28.36
CA ALA A 471 14.43 -2.94 -27.41
C ALA A 471 13.89 -2.87 -25.98
N LEU A 472 12.72 -2.25 -25.76
CA LEU A 472 12.11 -2.21 -24.44
C LEU A 472 11.67 -3.59 -23.94
N GLU A 473 11.10 -4.44 -24.80
CA GLU A 473 10.82 -5.84 -24.45
C GLU A 473 12.10 -6.54 -23.98
N ARG A 474 13.23 -6.35 -24.68
CA ARG A 474 14.51 -6.95 -24.27
C ARG A 474 14.99 -6.44 -22.92
N GLU A 475 14.88 -5.14 -22.66
CA GLU A 475 15.19 -4.56 -21.34
C GLU A 475 14.32 -5.20 -20.26
N VAL A 476 13.00 -5.28 -20.46
CA VAL A 476 12.07 -5.90 -19.51
C VAL A 476 12.45 -7.36 -19.26
N ARG A 477 12.75 -8.16 -20.29
CA ARG A 477 13.13 -9.57 -20.12
C ARG A 477 14.44 -9.74 -19.35
N ILE A 478 15.42 -8.87 -19.56
CA ILE A 478 16.71 -8.93 -18.84
C ILE A 478 16.53 -8.71 -17.34
N TRP A 479 15.70 -7.74 -16.94
CA TRP A 479 15.54 -7.35 -15.53
C TRP A 479 14.46 -8.13 -14.77
N SER A 480 13.58 -8.84 -15.47
CA SER A 480 12.41 -9.54 -14.90
C SER A 480 12.72 -10.59 -13.82
N PRO A 481 13.78 -11.43 -13.94
CA PRO A 481 14.13 -12.34 -12.85
C PRO A 481 14.49 -11.58 -11.57
N GLY A 482 15.12 -10.41 -11.70
CA GLY A 482 15.50 -9.53 -10.60
C GLY A 482 14.33 -9.18 -9.68
N CYS A 483 13.14 -8.94 -10.23
CA CYS A 483 11.94 -8.65 -9.44
C CYS A 483 11.57 -9.81 -8.53
N SER A 484 11.70 -11.04 -9.03
CA SER A 484 11.33 -12.23 -8.27
C SER A 484 12.29 -12.49 -7.12
N ILE A 485 13.61 -12.38 -7.33
CA ILE A 485 14.58 -12.56 -6.25
C ILE A 485 14.51 -11.43 -5.20
N ASN A 486 14.24 -10.19 -5.62
CA ASN A 486 14.01 -9.06 -4.72
C ASN A 486 12.89 -9.36 -3.73
N TRP A 487 11.73 -9.77 -4.23
CA TRP A 487 10.59 -10.08 -3.39
C TRP A 487 10.72 -11.41 -2.64
N ALA A 488 11.50 -12.38 -3.16
CA ALA A 488 11.81 -13.60 -2.43
C ALA A 488 12.63 -13.29 -1.16
N LEU A 489 13.70 -12.49 -1.28
CA LEU A 489 14.52 -12.06 -0.14
C LEU A 489 13.72 -11.22 0.85
N TRP A 490 12.92 -10.27 0.36
CA TRP A 490 12.01 -9.50 1.21
C TRP A 490 11.11 -10.44 2.03
N GLY A 491 10.50 -11.44 1.39
CA GLY A 491 9.64 -12.41 2.07
C GLY A 491 10.38 -13.25 3.13
N LEU A 492 11.65 -13.58 2.90
CA LEU A 492 12.49 -14.27 3.88
C LEU A 492 12.78 -13.39 5.09
N VAL A 493 13.15 -12.13 4.88
CA VAL A 493 13.43 -11.18 5.96
C VAL A 493 12.17 -10.92 6.80
N GLN A 494 11.00 -10.76 6.17
CA GLN A 494 9.73 -10.60 6.91
C GLN A 494 9.35 -11.85 7.73
N ALA A 495 9.85 -13.03 7.37
CA ALA A 495 9.62 -14.24 8.16
C ALA A 495 10.34 -14.21 9.52
N GLU A 496 11.39 -13.38 9.69
CA GLU A 496 12.19 -13.31 10.92
C GLU A 496 11.35 -12.97 12.16
N GLU A 497 10.49 -11.95 12.09
CA GLU A 497 9.67 -11.53 13.23
C GLU A 497 8.77 -12.68 13.72
N GLN A 498 8.25 -13.47 12.77
CA GLN A 498 7.41 -14.64 13.06
C GLN A 498 8.22 -15.80 13.64
N ILE A 499 9.40 -16.07 13.07
CA ILE A 499 10.33 -17.08 13.59
C ILE A 499 10.74 -16.71 15.02
N CYS A 500 11.09 -15.45 15.28
CA CYS A 500 11.38 -14.94 16.62
C CYS A 500 10.22 -15.14 17.59
N ALA A 501 8.98 -14.91 17.15
CA ALA A 501 7.79 -15.12 17.98
C ALA A 501 7.56 -16.61 18.31
N LEU A 502 7.79 -17.51 17.34
CA LEU A 502 7.71 -18.96 17.50
C LEU A 502 8.79 -19.49 18.46
N ILE A 503 10.04 -19.04 18.30
CA ILE A 503 11.17 -19.41 19.16
C ILE A 503 10.90 -19.00 20.61
N LYS A 504 10.36 -17.80 20.82
CA LYS A 504 10.13 -17.25 22.16
C LYS A 504 8.94 -17.89 22.89
N LYS A 505 8.21 -18.85 22.29
CA LYS A 505 7.00 -19.49 22.85
C LYS A 505 6.12 -18.49 23.60
N LYS A 506 5.84 -17.31 23.03
CA LYS A 506 4.98 -16.32 23.69
C LYS A 506 3.62 -16.96 23.95
N GLU A 507 3.32 -17.25 25.22
CA GLU A 507 1.99 -17.76 25.61
C GLU A 507 0.92 -16.77 25.14
N GLY A 508 0.02 -17.24 24.28
CA GLY A 508 -1.04 -16.41 23.70
C GLY A 508 -0.66 -15.58 22.47
N TYR A 509 0.52 -15.80 21.85
CA TYR A 509 0.77 -15.28 20.50
C TYR A 509 -0.11 -16.03 19.50
N VAL A 510 -1.26 -15.44 19.20
CA VAL A 510 -2.06 -15.77 18.02
C VAL A 510 -1.60 -14.79 16.94
N PRO A 511 -0.81 -15.22 15.95
CA PRO A 511 -0.51 -14.35 14.81
C PRO A 511 -1.83 -13.88 14.20
N GLU A 512 -1.90 -12.63 13.73
CA GLU A 512 -3.14 -12.03 13.18
C GLU A 512 -3.75 -12.88 12.04
N PHE A 513 -2.93 -13.76 11.45
CA PHE A 513 -3.37 -14.86 10.61
C PHE A 513 -2.71 -16.19 11.09
N ASP A 514 -3.53 -17.18 11.45
CA ASP A 514 -3.13 -18.49 12.01
C ASP A 514 -2.41 -19.43 11.00
N TYR A 515 -2.10 -18.92 9.80
CA TYR A 515 -1.55 -19.65 8.64
C TYR A 515 -0.17 -19.12 8.16
N LEU A 516 0.47 -18.20 8.90
CA LEU A 516 1.52 -17.33 8.32
C LEU A 516 2.93 -17.92 8.17
N THR A 517 3.33 -18.90 9.00
CA THR A 517 4.64 -19.55 8.82
C THR A 517 4.73 -20.19 7.44
N THR A 518 3.60 -20.68 6.93
CA THR A 518 3.47 -21.19 5.55
C THR A 518 3.34 -20.09 4.50
N VAL A 519 2.78 -18.92 4.81
CA VAL A 519 2.50 -17.86 3.82
C VAL A 519 3.77 -17.17 3.33
N TYR A 520 4.60 -16.63 4.24
CA TYR A 520 5.84 -15.96 3.82
C TYR A 520 6.86 -16.96 3.28
N GLN A 521 6.91 -18.17 3.85
CA GLN A 521 7.72 -19.26 3.30
C GLN A 521 7.25 -19.68 1.91
N ALA A 522 5.94 -19.84 1.69
CA ALA A 522 5.40 -20.16 0.36
C ALA A 522 5.65 -19.02 -0.63
N TYR A 523 5.42 -17.77 -0.22
CA TYR A 523 5.69 -16.58 -1.04
C TYR A 523 7.16 -16.52 -1.47
N ALA A 524 8.09 -16.65 -0.52
CA ALA A 524 9.52 -16.63 -0.79
C ALA A 524 9.95 -17.82 -1.67
N THR A 525 9.42 -19.02 -1.39
CA THR A 525 9.68 -20.23 -2.19
C THR A 525 9.24 -20.03 -3.63
N GLU A 526 8.00 -19.58 -3.83
CA GLU A 526 7.41 -19.39 -5.16
C GLU A 526 8.17 -18.32 -5.95
N ARG A 527 8.47 -17.17 -5.34
CA ARG A 527 9.25 -16.11 -5.97
C ARG A 527 10.68 -16.56 -6.29
N LEU A 528 11.32 -17.34 -5.42
CA LEU A 528 12.68 -17.87 -5.69
C LEU A 528 12.68 -18.87 -6.85
N GLU A 529 11.69 -19.76 -6.91
CA GLU A 529 11.54 -20.69 -8.04
C GLU A 529 11.27 -19.94 -9.35
N MET A 530 10.44 -18.89 -9.31
CA MET A 530 10.22 -18.01 -10.47
C MET A 530 11.51 -17.32 -10.93
N PHE A 531 12.33 -16.82 -10.01
CA PHE A 531 13.64 -16.24 -10.34
C PHE A 531 14.51 -17.27 -11.08
N ARG A 532 14.69 -18.46 -10.51
CA ARG A 532 15.54 -19.52 -11.07
C ARG A 532 15.05 -19.98 -12.45
N ASP A 533 13.75 -20.19 -12.60
CA ASP A 533 13.16 -20.61 -13.88
C ASP A 533 13.26 -19.53 -14.96
N GLU A 534 12.93 -18.27 -14.64
CA GLU A 534 13.00 -17.17 -15.60
C GLU A 534 14.45 -16.86 -15.99
N ALA A 535 15.38 -16.85 -15.03
CA ALA A 535 16.80 -16.65 -15.27
C ALA A 535 17.39 -17.76 -16.15
N LYS A 536 17.04 -19.03 -15.92
CA LYS A 536 17.48 -20.16 -16.78
C LYS A 536 16.95 -20.02 -18.20
N LYS A 537 15.67 -19.65 -18.37
CA LYS A 537 15.06 -19.40 -19.69
C LYS A 537 15.68 -18.21 -20.41
N LEU A 538 16.16 -17.21 -19.67
CA LEU A 538 16.89 -16.06 -20.20
C LEU A 538 18.34 -16.41 -20.62
N GLY A 539 18.88 -17.54 -20.15
CA GLY A 539 20.24 -18.00 -20.45
C GLY A 539 21.28 -17.69 -19.36
N VAL A 540 20.84 -17.38 -18.15
CA VAL A 540 21.72 -17.18 -16.99
C VAL A 540 22.24 -18.55 -16.52
N PRO A 541 23.55 -18.72 -16.30
CA PRO A 541 24.14 -20.01 -15.89
C PRO A 541 24.03 -20.25 -14.37
N LEU A 542 22.79 -20.34 -13.85
CA LEU A 542 22.48 -20.60 -12.43
C LEU A 542 22.61 -22.08 -12.02
#